data_AF-A0A219ADL7-F1
#
_entry.id   AF-A0A219ADL7-F1
#
_cell.length_a   1.000
_cell.length_b   1.000
_cell.length_c   1.000
_cell.angle_alpha   90.00
_cell.angle_beta   90.00
_cell.angle_gamma   90.00
#
_symmetry.space_group_name_H-M   'P 1'
#
loop_
_entity.id
_entity.type
_entity.pdbx_description
1 polymer ?
#
loop_
_entity_poly.entity_id
_entity_poly.type
_entity_poly.pdbx_seq_one_letter_code
_entity_poly.pdbx_strand_id
1 'polypeptide(L)'
;MKKIYFLLGCTASVMATAQVGINTSAPSTTFDVRKSTVNTVPEGVLITRMSGDELKAKDALYGSSQHSTLIYATAVPGSASTKTSNIKAPGFYYYDNGTGKWEAVIKEAVTPKFFYMPSVLVNTTTLGVKTMDLHAVYTSQFTNPPVKSTGSAGSIPTLAKDKLEYYITYYDTALLRNVTIDANGLMSYEVYGNASDASFMNIVFVVR
;
A
#
# COMPACT_ATOMS: atom_id res chain seq x y z
N MET A 1 29.92 -73.91 -37.99
CA MET A 1 29.63 -73.30 -36.68
C MET A 1 29.33 -71.82 -36.89
N LYS A 2 28.08 -71.35 -36.73
CA LYS A 2 27.72 -69.93 -36.94
C LYS A 2 27.85 -69.18 -35.61
N LYS A 3 28.65 -68.11 -35.58
CA LYS A 3 28.84 -67.26 -34.39
C LYS A 3 27.84 -66.11 -34.44
N ILE A 4 26.99 -66.01 -33.42
CA ILE A 4 26.11 -64.85 -33.19
C ILE A 4 26.83 -63.95 -32.18
N TYR A 5 27.06 -62.69 -32.55
CA TYR A 5 27.56 -61.66 -31.65
C TYR A 5 26.39 -60.77 -31.26
N PHE A 6 26.05 -60.76 -29.98
CA PHE A 6 25.00 -59.91 -29.41
C PHE A 6 25.65 -58.63 -28.92
N LEU A 7 25.37 -57.49 -29.57
CA LEU A 7 25.87 -56.18 -29.13
C LEU A 7 24.90 -55.60 -28.10
N LEU A 8 25.30 -55.58 -26.83
CA LEU A 8 24.51 -55.01 -25.75
C LEU A 8 24.71 -53.49 -25.72
N GLY A 9 23.76 -52.73 -26.26
CA GLY A 9 23.80 -51.26 -26.25
C GLY A 9 23.48 -50.71 -24.85
N CYS A 10 24.47 -50.10 -24.19
CA CYS A 10 24.28 -49.43 -22.90
C CYS A 10 23.82 -47.98 -23.14
N THR A 11 22.58 -47.65 -22.83
CA THR A 11 22.08 -46.26 -22.85
C THR A 11 22.49 -45.55 -21.56
N ALA A 12 23.45 -44.64 -21.64
CA ALA A 12 23.80 -43.76 -20.53
C ALA A 12 22.78 -42.61 -20.46
N SER A 13 21.93 -42.60 -19.43
CA SER A 13 21.09 -41.45 -19.10
C SER A 13 21.90 -40.44 -18.27
N VAL A 14 22.25 -39.31 -18.86
CA VAL A 14 22.82 -38.17 -18.12
C VAL A 14 21.70 -37.28 -17.60
N MET A 15 21.75 -36.97 -16.30
CA MET A 15 20.89 -35.97 -15.67
C MET A 15 21.39 -34.59 -16.10
N ALA A 16 20.71 -33.93 -17.03
CA ALA A 16 20.96 -32.53 -17.36
C ALA A 16 20.16 -31.64 -16.40
N THR A 17 20.82 -30.65 -15.81
CA THR A 17 20.15 -29.66 -14.97
C THR A 17 19.61 -28.53 -15.86
N ALA A 18 18.39 -28.06 -15.59
CA ALA A 18 17.66 -27.12 -16.47
C ALA A 18 17.77 -25.64 -16.06
N GLN A 19 18.73 -25.27 -15.19
CA GLN A 19 18.91 -23.86 -14.81
C GLN A 19 19.43 -23.04 -15.99
N VAL A 20 18.97 -21.79 -16.09
CA VAL A 20 19.45 -20.80 -17.07
C VAL A 20 20.37 -19.80 -16.37
N GLY A 21 21.64 -19.78 -16.78
CA GLY A 21 22.62 -18.79 -16.34
C GLY A 21 22.90 -17.75 -17.42
N ILE A 22 22.88 -16.47 -17.07
CA ILE A 22 23.37 -15.36 -17.90
C ILE A 22 24.65 -14.82 -17.26
N ASN A 23 25.75 -14.82 -18.00
CA ASN A 23 27.10 -14.51 -17.52
C ASN A 23 27.60 -15.43 -16.38
N THR A 24 27.07 -16.66 -16.27
CA THR A 24 27.56 -17.71 -15.35
C THR A 24 27.32 -19.10 -15.92
N SER A 25 28.29 -20.00 -15.79
CA SER A 25 28.15 -21.43 -16.13
C SER A 25 27.71 -22.30 -14.95
N ALA A 26 27.69 -21.73 -13.74
CA ALA A 26 27.28 -22.39 -12.51
C ALA A 26 26.16 -21.55 -11.82
N PRO A 27 24.94 -21.55 -12.40
CA PRO A 27 23.82 -20.78 -11.85
C PRO A 27 23.42 -21.29 -10.46
N SER A 28 23.18 -20.38 -9.52
CA SER A 28 22.78 -20.70 -8.14
C SER A 28 21.26 -20.78 -7.96
N THR A 29 20.50 -20.39 -8.97
CA THR A 29 19.03 -20.41 -9.01
C THR A 29 18.56 -20.93 -10.36
N THR A 30 17.25 -21.18 -10.52
CA THR A 30 16.68 -21.62 -11.81
C THR A 30 16.87 -20.58 -12.93
N PHE A 31 16.95 -19.30 -12.58
CA PHE A 31 17.40 -18.20 -13.43
C PHE A 31 18.38 -17.32 -12.66
N ASP A 32 19.66 -17.33 -13.05
CA ASP A 32 20.76 -16.58 -12.40
C ASP A 32 21.36 -15.59 -13.42
N VAL A 33 21.17 -14.29 -13.19
CA VAL A 33 21.73 -13.22 -14.02
C VAL A 33 22.85 -12.54 -13.27
N ARG A 34 24.09 -12.68 -13.76
CA ARG A 34 25.26 -12.06 -13.16
C ARG A 34 25.74 -10.87 -13.97
N LYS A 35 26.43 -9.98 -13.25
CA LYS A 35 27.14 -8.85 -13.84
C LYS A 35 28.17 -9.32 -14.87
N SER A 36 28.36 -8.54 -15.93
CA SER A 36 29.43 -8.73 -16.90
C SER A 36 30.78 -8.31 -16.29
N THR A 37 31.88 -8.84 -16.83
CA THR A 37 33.22 -8.31 -16.55
C THR A 37 33.58 -7.13 -17.46
N VAL A 38 32.71 -6.79 -18.43
CA VAL A 38 32.92 -5.73 -19.42
C VAL A 38 32.17 -4.46 -19.01
N ASN A 39 32.90 -3.39 -18.69
CA ASN A 39 32.35 -2.14 -18.14
C ASN A 39 31.56 -1.26 -19.15
N THR A 40 31.46 -1.68 -20.41
CA THR A 40 30.69 -0.97 -21.45
C THR A 40 29.32 -1.58 -21.71
N VAL A 41 28.96 -2.64 -20.97
CA VAL A 41 27.69 -3.34 -21.11
C VAL A 41 26.76 -2.92 -19.98
N PRO A 42 25.59 -2.30 -20.27
CA PRO A 42 24.57 -2.06 -19.26
C PRO A 42 24.07 -3.36 -18.64
N GLU A 43 23.86 -3.37 -17.33
CA GLU A 43 23.45 -4.56 -16.57
C GLU A 43 21.99 -4.46 -16.11
N GLY A 44 21.31 -5.60 -16.02
CA GLY A 44 19.95 -5.68 -15.49
C GLY A 44 19.07 -6.66 -16.24
N VAL A 45 17.81 -6.76 -15.81
CA VAL A 45 16.76 -7.54 -16.47
C VAL A 45 15.74 -6.57 -17.05
N LEU A 46 15.62 -6.55 -18.38
CA LEU A 46 14.60 -5.74 -19.05
C LEU A 46 13.25 -6.48 -19.00
N ILE A 47 12.33 -5.95 -18.19
CA ILE A 47 10.99 -6.53 -18.02
C ILE A 47 10.07 -6.13 -19.20
N THR A 48 9.09 -6.99 -19.52
CA THR A 48 8.07 -6.72 -20.53
C THR A 48 7.35 -5.40 -20.26
N ARG A 49 7.35 -4.51 -21.25
CA ARG A 49 6.67 -3.21 -21.20
C ARG A 49 5.36 -3.29 -21.96
N MET A 50 4.28 -2.80 -21.38
CA MET A 50 2.95 -2.86 -21.99
C MET A 50 2.08 -1.69 -21.52
N SER A 51 1.27 -1.09 -22.38
CA SER A 51 0.28 -0.09 -21.97
C SER A 51 -0.88 -0.74 -21.21
N GLY A 52 -1.64 0.05 -20.44
CA GLY A 52 -2.84 -0.42 -19.79
C GLY A 52 -3.88 -0.99 -20.76
N ASP A 53 -4.02 -0.42 -21.96
CA ASP A 53 -4.96 -0.90 -22.97
C ASP A 53 -4.53 -2.24 -23.58
N GLU A 54 -3.23 -2.45 -23.80
CA GLU A 54 -2.70 -3.74 -24.25
C GLU A 54 -2.85 -4.83 -23.16
N LEU A 55 -2.67 -4.47 -21.88
CA LEU A 55 -2.92 -5.39 -20.76
C LEU A 55 -4.40 -5.77 -20.69
N LYS A 56 -5.29 -4.78 -20.84
CA LYS A 56 -6.75 -4.99 -20.89
C LYS A 56 -7.15 -5.90 -22.05
N ALA A 57 -6.58 -5.71 -23.24
CA ALA A 57 -6.83 -6.57 -24.40
C ALA A 57 -6.46 -8.04 -24.14
N LYS A 58 -5.58 -8.31 -23.17
CA LYS A 58 -5.14 -9.63 -22.76
C LYS A 58 -5.78 -10.13 -21.46
N ASP A 59 -6.84 -9.49 -20.97
CA ASP A 59 -7.48 -9.83 -19.69
C ASP A 59 -7.80 -11.33 -19.54
N ALA A 60 -8.29 -11.96 -20.62
CA ALA A 60 -8.63 -13.39 -20.63
C ALA A 60 -7.41 -14.33 -20.53
N LEU A 61 -6.20 -13.84 -20.78
CA LEU A 61 -4.95 -14.61 -20.76
C LEU A 61 -4.25 -14.61 -19.39
N TYR A 62 -4.66 -13.71 -18.49
CA TYR A 62 -4.07 -13.62 -17.15
C TYR A 62 -4.96 -14.36 -16.15
N GLY A 63 -4.65 -15.64 -15.92
CA GLY A 63 -5.30 -16.52 -14.95
C GLY A 63 -4.35 -16.93 -13.82
N SER A 64 -4.69 -18.01 -13.11
CA SER A 64 -3.91 -18.51 -11.97
C SER A 64 -2.44 -18.80 -12.31
N SER A 65 -2.18 -19.36 -13.50
CA SER A 65 -0.83 -19.66 -13.98
C SER A 65 0.04 -18.42 -14.24
N GLN A 66 -0.54 -17.23 -14.36
CA GLN A 66 0.16 -15.96 -14.55
C GLN A 66 0.32 -15.17 -13.24
N HIS A 67 -0.11 -15.71 -12.10
CA HIS A 67 0.11 -15.05 -10.81
C HIS A 67 1.61 -14.71 -10.62
N SER A 68 1.89 -13.52 -10.07
CA SER A 68 3.23 -12.96 -9.93
C SER A 68 3.96 -12.59 -11.23
N THR A 69 3.27 -12.54 -12.38
CA THR A 69 3.86 -12.00 -13.61
C THR A 69 4.20 -10.53 -13.44
N LEU A 70 5.47 -10.16 -13.61
CA LEU A 70 5.97 -8.78 -13.51
C LEU A 70 5.99 -8.09 -14.88
N ILE A 71 5.45 -6.88 -14.96
CA ILE A 71 5.50 -6.00 -16.14
C ILE A 71 5.83 -4.56 -15.75
N TYR A 72 6.19 -3.75 -16.74
CA TYR A 72 6.19 -2.29 -16.61
C TYR A 72 5.04 -1.72 -17.44
N ALA A 73 4.05 -1.12 -16.78
CA ALA A 73 2.95 -0.42 -17.43
C ALA A 73 3.45 0.92 -17.99
N THR A 74 3.28 1.17 -19.29
CA THR A 74 3.78 2.40 -19.93
C THR A 74 2.78 3.55 -19.93
N ALA A 75 1.49 3.25 -19.78
CA ALA A 75 0.40 4.22 -19.77
C ALA A 75 -0.83 3.66 -19.03
N VAL A 76 -1.69 4.55 -18.55
CA VAL A 76 -3.00 4.23 -17.97
C VAL A 76 -3.95 3.77 -19.08
N PRO A 77 -4.80 2.73 -18.87
CA PRO A 77 -5.79 2.36 -19.88
C PRO A 77 -6.79 3.50 -20.10
N GLY A 78 -7.18 3.75 -21.35
CA GLY A 78 -8.22 4.75 -21.66
C GLY A 78 -9.57 4.42 -21.02
N SER A 79 -9.86 3.12 -20.86
CA SER A 79 -11.00 2.61 -20.10
C SER A 79 -10.55 1.36 -19.34
N ALA A 80 -10.51 1.42 -18.00
CA ALA A 80 -10.06 0.29 -17.21
C ALA A 80 -11.07 -0.86 -17.16
N SER A 81 -10.57 -2.09 -17.17
CA SER A 81 -11.30 -3.30 -16.77
C SER A 81 -11.13 -3.58 -15.28
N THR A 82 -11.75 -4.65 -14.77
CA THR A 82 -11.51 -5.13 -13.40
C THR A 82 -10.02 -5.39 -13.14
N LYS A 83 -9.32 -6.05 -14.08
CA LYS A 83 -7.90 -6.41 -13.93
C LYS A 83 -6.99 -5.19 -14.00
N THR A 84 -7.30 -4.21 -14.83
CA THR A 84 -6.47 -3.02 -15.06
C THR A 84 -6.88 -1.82 -14.22
N SER A 85 -7.87 -1.98 -13.32
CA SER A 85 -8.43 -0.87 -12.52
C SER A 85 -7.40 -0.14 -11.67
N ASN A 86 -6.34 -0.82 -11.25
CA ASN A 86 -5.33 -0.28 -10.36
C ASN A 86 -4.13 0.34 -11.11
N ILE A 87 -4.09 0.27 -12.44
CA ILE A 87 -3.05 0.94 -13.24
C ILE A 87 -3.40 2.42 -13.36
N LYS A 88 -2.86 3.25 -12.47
CA LYS A 88 -3.17 4.70 -12.38
C LYS A 88 -2.03 5.61 -12.87
N ALA A 89 -0.86 5.05 -13.09
CA ALA A 89 0.30 5.73 -13.64
C ALA A 89 1.26 4.71 -14.28
N PRO A 90 2.17 5.14 -15.17
CA PRO A 90 3.28 4.30 -15.61
C PRO A 90 4.11 3.80 -14.42
N GLY A 91 4.54 2.54 -14.44
CA GLY A 91 5.27 1.94 -13.32
C GLY A 91 5.38 0.42 -13.39
N PHE A 92 6.01 -0.18 -12.38
CA PHE A 92 6.08 -1.64 -12.27
C PHE A 92 4.81 -2.21 -11.62
N TYR A 93 4.24 -3.23 -12.25
CA TYR A 93 3.05 -3.93 -11.75
C TYR A 93 3.28 -5.44 -11.81
N TYR A 94 2.66 -6.17 -10.90
CA TYR A 94 2.55 -7.63 -10.99
C TYR A 94 1.09 -8.06 -11.08
N TYR A 95 0.83 -9.17 -11.76
CA TYR A 95 -0.51 -9.75 -11.79
C TYR A 95 -0.77 -10.55 -10.51
N ASP A 96 -1.72 -10.08 -9.70
CA ASP A 96 -2.23 -10.80 -8.54
C ASP A 96 -3.53 -11.51 -8.90
N ASN A 97 -3.44 -12.83 -9.12
CA ASN A 97 -4.61 -13.67 -9.30
C ASN A 97 -5.58 -13.70 -8.09
N GLY A 98 -5.10 -13.48 -6.87
CA GLY A 98 -5.93 -13.48 -5.66
C GLY A 98 -6.93 -12.31 -5.64
N THR A 99 -6.48 -11.12 -6.05
CA THR A 99 -7.37 -9.95 -6.25
C THR A 99 -7.94 -9.91 -7.68
N GLY A 100 -7.34 -10.64 -8.61
CA GLY A 100 -7.64 -10.60 -10.04
C GLY A 100 -7.24 -9.28 -10.68
N LYS A 101 -6.15 -8.64 -10.21
CA LYS A 101 -5.74 -7.29 -10.64
C LYS A 101 -4.24 -7.15 -10.87
N TRP A 102 -3.88 -6.14 -11.66
CA TRP A 102 -2.52 -5.63 -11.75
C TRP A 102 -2.24 -4.72 -10.56
N GLU A 103 -1.39 -5.16 -9.65
CA GLU A 103 -1.03 -4.41 -8.45
C GLU A 103 0.34 -3.75 -8.63
N ALA A 104 0.46 -2.49 -8.21
CA ALA A 104 1.73 -1.78 -8.27
C ALA A 104 2.76 -2.44 -7.33
N VAL A 105 4.00 -2.61 -7.80
CA VAL A 105 5.09 -3.17 -6.99
C VAL A 105 5.48 -2.23 -5.86
N ILE A 106 5.36 -0.92 -6.09
CA ILE A 106 5.53 0.11 -5.07
C ILE A 106 4.16 0.75 -4.86
N LYS A 107 3.57 0.55 -3.68
CA LYS A 107 2.40 1.33 -3.24
C LYS A 107 2.89 2.73 -2.84
N GLU A 108 2.95 3.63 -3.80
CA GLU A 108 3.28 5.06 -3.67
C GLU A 108 2.19 5.88 -2.94
N ALA A 109 1.64 5.34 -1.86
CA ALA A 109 0.90 6.13 -0.89
C ALA A 109 1.28 5.59 0.49
N VAL A 110 2.41 6.08 1.02
CA VAL A 110 2.69 5.96 2.45
C VAL A 110 1.73 6.91 3.16
N THR A 111 0.46 6.49 3.29
CA THR A 111 -0.42 7.13 4.25
C THR A 111 0.18 6.89 5.64
N PRO A 112 0.30 7.93 6.48
CA PRO A 112 0.79 7.74 7.83
C PRO A 112 -0.12 6.74 8.53
N LYS A 113 0.46 5.76 9.24
CA LYS A 113 -0.34 4.76 9.98
C LYS A 113 -1.24 5.41 11.03
N PHE A 114 -0.83 6.57 11.54
CA PHE A 114 -1.61 7.37 12.47
C PHE A 114 -1.15 8.83 12.42
N PHE A 115 -1.97 9.73 12.94
CA PHE A 115 -1.62 11.14 13.20
C PHE A 115 -2.38 11.65 14.42
N TYR A 116 -1.88 12.73 15.04
CA TYR A 116 -2.60 13.39 16.13
C TYR A 116 -3.76 14.21 15.55
N MET A 117 -4.90 14.21 16.25
CA MET A 117 -5.97 15.16 15.96
C MET A 117 -5.42 16.58 16.13
N PRO A 118 -5.76 17.54 15.25
CA PRO A 118 -5.35 18.91 15.47
C PRO A 118 -5.98 19.48 16.76
N SER A 119 -5.26 20.41 17.39
CA SER A 119 -5.64 20.94 18.68
C SER A 119 -7.06 21.54 18.66
N VAL A 120 -7.87 21.15 19.66
CA VAL A 120 -9.24 21.63 19.85
C VAL A 120 -9.47 22.01 21.31
N LEU A 121 -10.25 23.07 21.52
CA LEU A 121 -10.72 23.43 22.85
C LEU A 121 -11.86 22.51 23.27
N VAL A 122 -11.64 21.73 24.32
CA VAL A 122 -12.70 20.98 25.01
C VAL A 122 -13.32 21.93 26.04
N ASN A 123 -14.56 22.34 25.82
CA ASN A 123 -15.23 23.29 26.72
C ASN A 123 -15.55 22.62 28.07
N THR A 124 -14.92 23.11 29.13
CA THR A 124 -15.09 22.70 30.52
C THR A 124 -15.72 23.79 31.40
N THR A 125 -16.17 24.91 30.82
CA THR A 125 -16.75 26.02 31.59
C THR A 125 -18.15 25.73 32.09
N THR A 126 -18.81 24.74 31.49
CA THR A 126 -20.17 24.32 31.84
C THR A 126 -20.16 22.85 32.21
N LEU A 127 -20.61 22.55 33.43
CA LEU A 127 -20.68 21.18 33.95
C LEU A 127 -21.71 20.33 33.20
N GLY A 128 -21.56 19.01 33.28
CA GLY A 128 -22.49 18.03 32.75
C GLY A 128 -22.01 17.35 31.47
N VAL A 129 -22.90 16.55 30.89
CA VAL A 129 -22.61 15.70 29.73
C VAL A 129 -22.52 16.56 28.46
N LYS A 130 -21.49 16.29 27.66
CA LYS A 130 -21.21 16.94 26.39
C LYS A 130 -20.83 15.93 25.34
N THR A 131 -20.89 16.37 24.09
CA THR A 131 -20.48 15.60 22.92
C THR A 131 -19.64 16.44 21.98
N MET A 132 -18.70 15.80 21.27
CA MET A 132 -17.88 16.41 20.24
C MET A 132 -17.71 15.43 19.07
N ASP A 133 -18.05 15.85 17.85
CA ASP A 133 -17.73 15.08 16.64
C ASP A 133 -16.29 15.37 16.23
N LEU A 134 -15.38 14.46 16.56
CA LEU A 134 -13.94 14.63 16.36
C LEU A 134 -13.59 14.72 14.87
N HIS A 135 -14.29 13.97 14.01
CA HIS A 135 -14.07 14.01 12.57
C HIS A 135 -14.54 15.33 11.95
N ALA A 136 -15.70 15.83 12.38
CA ALA A 136 -16.20 17.13 11.90
C ALA A 136 -15.25 18.28 12.29
N VAL A 137 -14.71 18.25 13.52
CA VAL A 137 -13.71 19.23 13.96
C VAL A 137 -12.43 19.12 13.12
N TYR A 138 -11.90 17.90 12.95
CA TYR A 138 -10.71 17.62 12.15
C TYR A 138 -10.85 18.13 10.72
N THR A 139 -11.93 17.74 10.03
CA THR A 139 -12.16 18.13 8.64
C THR A 139 -12.26 19.64 8.50
N SER A 140 -13.04 20.30 9.36
CA SER A 140 -13.20 21.76 9.34
C SER A 140 -11.87 22.50 9.43
N GLN A 141 -10.99 22.09 10.36
CA GLN A 141 -9.68 22.74 10.54
C GLN A 141 -8.74 22.48 9.36
N PHE A 142 -8.77 21.28 8.77
CA PHE A 142 -7.92 20.92 7.63
C PHE A 142 -8.39 21.53 6.31
N THR A 143 -9.71 21.70 6.12
CA THR A 143 -10.26 22.34 4.93
C THR A 143 -10.23 23.86 5.00
N ASN A 144 -10.26 24.44 6.20
CA ASN A 144 -10.29 25.88 6.42
C ASN A 144 -9.14 26.39 7.30
N PRO A 145 -7.87 26.13 6.96
CA PRO A 145 -6.75 26.66 7.74
C PRO A 145 -6.73 28.19 7.64
N PRO A 146 -6.57 28.91 8.77
CA PRO A 146 -6.64 30.38 8.79
C PRO A 146 -5.44 31.04 8.09
N VAL A 147 -4.29 30.37 8.09
CA VAL A 147 -3.06 30.85 7.45
C VAL A 147 -2.50 29.74 6.57
N LYS A 148 -2.01 30.13 5.39
CA LYS A 148 -1.57 29.23 4.33
C LYS A 148 -0.32 29.78 3.68
N SER A 149 0.60 28.91 3.25
CA SER A 149 1.76 29.33 2.47
C SER A 149 1.35 29.80 1.07
N THR A 150 2.11 30.75 0.53
CA THR A 150 1.98 31.21 -0.86
C THR A 150 2.15 30.02 -1.81
N GLY A 151 1.21 29.84 -2.73
CA GLY A 151 1.22 28.73 -3.71
C GLY A 151 0.66 27.40 -3.19
N SER A 152 0.13 27.34 -1.96
CA SER A 152 -0.53 26.13 -1.46
C SER A 152 -1.87 25.85 -2.18
N ALA A 153 -2.29 24.58 -2.16
CA ALA A 153 -3.61 24.15 -2.65
C ALA A 153 -4.79 24.65 -1.78
N GLY A 154 -4.51 25.36 -0.68
CA GLY A 154 -5.52 26.01 0.15
C GLY A 154 -6.22 25.11 1.19
N SER A 155 -5.95 23.81 1.18
CA SER A 155 -6.46 22.83 2.15
C SER A 155 -5.44 21.73 2.43
N ILE A 156 -5.55 21.10 3.60
CA ILE A 156 -4.80 19.89 3.94
C ILE A 156 -5.69 18.69 3.60
N PRO A 157 -5.18 17.64 2.91
CA PRO A 157 -5.96 16.45 2.59
C PRO A 157 -6.57 15.80 3.84
N THR A 158 -7.81 15.33 3.71
CA THR A 158 -8.53 14.65 4.79
C THR A 158 -8.90 13.22 4.45
N LEU A 159 -9.13 12.42 5.48
CA LEU A 159 -9.63 11.05 5.38
C LEU A 159 -11.10 10.99 5.81
N ALA A 160 -11.87 10.12 5.16
CA ALA A 160 -13.26 9.85 5.51
C ALA A 160 -13.36 9.09 6.85
N LYS A 161 -14.51 9.19 7.54
CA LYS A 161 -14.73 8.54 8.84
C LYS A 161 -14.46 7.04 8.81
N ASP A 162 -14.85 6.35 7.74
CA ASP A 162 -14.65 4.90 7.57
C ASP A 162 -13.18 4.47 7.39
N LYS A 163 -12.27 5.44 7.20
CA LYS A 163 -10.82 5.23 7.07
C LYS A 163 -10.07 5.50 8.38
N LEU A 164 -10.78 5.81 9.46
CA LEU A 164 -10.18 6.24 10.71
C LEU A 164 -10.67 5.44 11.90
N GLU A 165 -9.77 5.22 12.85
CA GLU A 165 -10.08 4.78 14.21
C GLU A 165 -9.63 5.87 15.19
N TYR A 166 -10.45 6.13 16.22
CA TYR A 166 -10.28 7.26 17.14
C TYR A 166 -9.85 6.78 18.52
N TYR A 167 -8.73 7.30 19.01
CA TYR A 167 -8.18 6.93 20.31
C TYR A 167 -7.92 8.16 21.17
N ILE A 168 -8.40 8.15 22.41
CA ILE A 168 -7.96 9.10 23.43
C ILE A 168 -6.83 8.43 24.21
N THR A 169 -5.62 8.92 24.05
CA THR A 169 -4.43 8.36 24.72
C THR A 169 -4.18 9.00 26.08
N TYR A 170 -4.78 10.15 26.33
CA TYR A 170 -4.75 10.84 27.62
C TYR A 170 -5.91 11.82 27.75
N TYR A 171 -6.48 11.94 28.93
CA TYR A 171 -7.36 13.06 29.32
C TYR A 171 -7.25 13.29 30.83
N ASP A 172 -7.56 14.50 31.27
CA ASP A 172 -7.55 14.87 32.68
C ASP A 172 -8.78 14.33 33.43
N THR A 173 -8.57 13.31 34.26
CA THR A 173 -9.62 12.64 35.04
C THR A 173 -10.15 13.46 36.20
N ALA A 174 -9.48 14.56 36.60
CA ALA A 174 -10.00 15.46 37.63
C ALA A 174 -11.16 16.32 37.09
N LEU A 175 -11.20 16.52 35.77
CA LEU A 175 -12.16 17.41 35.10
C LEU A 175 -13.17 16.66 34.26
N LEU A 176 -12.74 15.57 33.63
CA LEU A 176 -13.53 14.81 32.68
C LEU A 176 -13.71 13.39 33.19
N ARG A 177 -14.93 12.86 33.06
CA ARG A 177 -15.25 11.46 33.34
C ARG A 177 -16.22 10.92 32.33
N ASN A 178 -16.50 9.61 32.38
CA ASN A 178 -17.43 8.93 31.49
C ASN A 178 -17.10 9.16 30.00
N VAL A 179 -15.80 9.24 29.68
CA VAL A 179 -15.31 9.51 28.33
C VAL A 179 -15.47 8.26 27.47
N THR A 180 -16.20 8.40 26.37
CA THR A 180 -16.45 7.33 25.39
C THR A 180 -16.36 7.89 23.97
N ILE A 181 -16.05 7.05 22.98
CA ILE A 181 -16.04 7.41 21.56
C ILE A 181 -16.68 6.27 20.76
N ASP A 182 -17.57 6.62 19.83
CA ASP A 182 -18.17 5.65 18.91
C ASP A 182 -17.33 5.43 17.63
N ALA A 183 -17.76 4.51 16.77
CA ALA A 183 -17.08 4.20 15.50
C ALA A 183 -17.10 5.36 14.48
N ASN A 184 -17.94 6.38 14.68
CA ASN A 184 -18.06 7.55 13.81
C ASN A 184 -17.24 8.75 14.32
N GLY A 185 -16.48 8.58 15.40
CA GLY A 185 -15.71 9.63 16.05
C GLY A 185 -16.55 10.60 16.87
N LEU A 186 -17.77 10.22 17.26
CA LEU A 186 -18.57 10.99 18.22
C LEU A 186 -18.10 10.68 19.63
N MET A 187 -17.38 11.63 20.22
CA MET A 187 -16.93 11.56 21.61
C MET A 187 -18.03 12.06 22.55
N SER A 188 -18.32 11.34 23.62
CA SER A 188 -19.13 11.80 24.74
C SER A 188 -18.29 11.85 26.01
N TYR A 189 -18.49 12.88 26.83
CA TYR A 189 -17.75 13.09 28.07
C TYR A 189 -18.58 13.91 29.04
N GLU A 190 -18.31 13.77 30.33
CA GLU A 190 -18.92 14.58 31.38
C GLU A 190 -17.89 15.52 31.99
N VAL A 191 -18.19 16.82 31.98
CA VAL A 191 -17.42 17.84 32.70
C VAL A 191 -17.85 17.84 34.16
N TYR A 192 -16.96 17.36 35.03
CA TYR A 192 -17.18 17.23 36.47
C TYR A 192 -16.51 18.34 37.30
N GLY A 193 -15.45 18.96 36.77
CA GLY A 193 -14.70 20.01 37.45
C GLY A 193 -14.33 21.15 36.51
N ASN A 194 -13.93 22.29 37.09
CA ASN A 194 -13.46 23.46 36.35
C ASN A 194 -12.00 23.29 35.94
N ALA A 195 -11.70 23.53 34.65
CA ALA A 195 -10.35 23.39 34.14
C ALA A 195 -9.38 24.44 34.68
N SER A 196 -8.11 24.04 34.73
CA SER A 196 -6.94 24.90 34.90
C SER A 196 -6.16 24.97 33.59
N ASP A 197 -5.20 25.90 33.52
CA ASP A 197 -4.35 26.11 32.34
C ASP A 197 -3.43 24.92 32.00
N ALA A 198 -3.35 23.91 32.88
CA ALA A 198 -2.53 22.71 32.69
C ALA A 198 -3.30 21.50 32.12
N SER A 199 -4.61 21.63 31.87
CA SER A 199 -5.42 20.50 31.44
C SER A 199 -5.49 20.35 29.92
N PHE A 200 -5.33 19.12 29.43
CA PHE A 200 -5.39 18.80 28.00
C PHE A 200 -5.88 17.37 27.75
N MET A 201 -6.19 17.08 26.48
CA MET A 201 -6.57 15.77 25.99
C MET A 201 -5.72 15.42 24.76
N ASN A 202 -5.21 14.19 24.71
CA ASN A 202 -4.48 13.68 23.55
C ASN A 202 -5.37 12.73 22.76
N ILE A 203 -5.56 13.04 21.48
CA ILE A 203 -6.39 12.26 20.57
C ILE A 203 -5.54 11.85 19.36
N VAL A 204 -5.54 10.55 19.04
CA VAL A 204 -4.80 9.94 17.93
C VAL A 204 -5.80 9.32 16.96
N PHE A 205 -5.62 9.60 15.67
CA PHE A 205 -6.38 9.00 14.59
C PHE A 205 -5.49 7.95 13.91
N VAL A 206 -5.92 6.69 13.91
CA VAL A 206 -5.25 5.59 13.20
C VAL A 206 -5.88 5.42 11.82
N VAL A 207 -5.06 5.26 10.79
CA VAL A 207 -5.50 5.12 9.39
C VAL A 207 -5.69 3.65 9.06
N ARG A 208 -6.85 3.32 8.48
CA ARG A 208 -7.23 1.99 8.00
C ARG A 208 -6.84 1.73 6.54
#